data_AF-A0A934WS35-F1
#
_entry.id   AF-A0A934WS35-F1
#
_cell.length_a   1.000
_cell.length_b   1.000
_cell.length_c   1.000
_cell.angle_alpha   90.00
_cell.angle_beta   90.00
_cell.angle_gamma   90.00
#
_symmetry.space_group_name_H-M   'P 1'
#
loop_
_entity.id
_entity.type
_entity.pdbx_description
1 polymer ?
#
loop_
_entity_poly.entity_id
_entity_poly.type
_entity_poly.pdbx_seq_one_letter_code
_entity_poly.pdbx_strand_id
1 'polypeptide(L)'
;MSDRANSFFRYLAYVIEIIVAFALSTTPHLLPEIFGAKPVLPVCVALTAAIFEREIAAMLIGMTAGILADISYTNSIGLFTITLTVVCFIVGYAANNLIMANFPNFLLYAAVTIGALFMLYYLVRFIIPGLDDGWLYFTRHLISRMVLTWICTIPFYFLNKLIQKRLNPEG
;
A
#
# COMPACT_ATOMS: atom_id res chain seq x y z
N MET A 1 -18.62 -13.68 22.09
CA MET A 1 -19.33 -12.67 21.27
C MET A 1 -18.48 -11.42 21.03
N SER A 2 -17.60 -11.05 21.97
CA SER A 2 -16.57 -10.01 21.86
C SER A 2 -15.67 -10.12 20.60
N ASP A 3 -15.13 -11.30 20.30
CA ASP A 3 -14.05 -11.41 19.29
C ASP A 3 -14.49 -11.20 17.84
N ARG A 4 -15.73 -11.60 17.53
CA ARG A 4 -16.34 -11.32 16.21
C ARG A 4 -16.59 -9.83 16.01
N ALA A 5 -17.03 -9.13 17.06
CA ALA A 5 -17.25 -7.68 16.99
C ALA A 5 -15.93 -6.94 16.79
N ASN A 6 -14.88 -7.32 17.53
CA ASN A 6 -13.56 -6.69 17.39
C ASN A 6 -12.95 -6.92 16.00
N SER A 7 -13.10 -8.13 15.44
CA SER A 7 -12.68 -8.44 14.07
C SER A 7 -13.43 -7.58 13.06
N PHE A 8 -14.76 -7.45 13.22
CA PHE A 8 -15.57 -6.57 12.37
C PHE A 8 -15.11 -5.11 12.42
N PHE A 9 -14.91 -4.55 13.62
CA PHE A 9 -14.43 -3.16 13.77
C PHE A 9 -13.03 -2.96 13.19
N ARG A 10 -12.17 -3.97 13.24
CA ARG A 10 -10.82 -3.92 12.66
C ARG A 10 -10.87 -3.85 11.13
N TYR A 11 -11.64 -4.74 10.50
CA TYR A 11 -11.81 -4.69 9.05
C TYR A 11 -12.54 -3.42 8.59
N LEU A 12 -13.51 -2.94 9.38
CA LEU A 12 -14.15 -1.65 9.12
C LEU A 12 -13.14 -0.51 9.18
N ALA A 13 -12.22 -0.51 10.15
CA ALA A 13 -11.17 0.50 10.27
C ALA A 13 -10.26 0.50 9.03
N TYR A 14 -9.82 -0.67 8.55
CA TYR A 14 -9.02 -0.74 7.31
C TYR A 14 -9.78 -0.24 6.09
N VAL A 15 -11.07 -0.58 5.95
CA VAL A 15 -11.88 -0.09 4.83
C VAL A 15 -11.99 1.44 4.88
N ILE A 16 -12.25 2.01 6.06
CA ILE A 16 -12.29 3.46 6.25
C ILE A 16 -10.92 4.08 5.93
N GLU A 17 -9.83 3.48 6.41
CA GLU A 17 -8.47 3.95 6.17
C GLU A 17 -8.13 3.95 4.67
N ILE A 18 -8.49 2.89 3.94
CA ILE A 18 -8.34 2.78 2.48
C ILE A 18 -9.14 3.88 1.76
N ILE A 19 -10.39 4.11 2.16
CA ILE A 19 -11.25 5.15 1.56
C ILE A 19 -10.66 6.55 1.82
N VAL A 20 -10.24 6.83 3.06
CA VAL A 20 -9.60 8.10 3.41
C VAL A 20 -8.30 8.26 2.65
N ALA A 21 -7.45 7.24 2.59
CA ALA A 21 -6.21 7.23 1.83
C ALA A 21 -6.44 7.50 0.34
N PHE A 22 -7.48 6.90 -0.23
CA PHE A 22 -7.90 7.15 -1.62
C PHE A 22 -8.34 8.60 -1.82
N ALA A 23 -9.23 9.12 -0.97
CA ALA A 23 -9.69 10.50 -1.05
C ALA A 23 -8.54 11.52 -0.91
N LEU A 24 -7.60 11.27 0.01
CA LEU A 24 -6.40 12.09 0.16
C LEU A 24 -5.51 12.03 -1.10
N SER A 25 -5.38 10.86 -1.73
CA SER A 25 -4.56 10.67 -2.93
C SER A 25 -5.16 11.36 -4.17
N THR A 26 -6.49 11.48 -4.25
CA THR A 26 -7.20 12.13 -5.37
C THR A 26 -7.39 13.63 -5.17
N THR A 27 -7.35 14.13 -3.93
CA THR A 27 -7.55 15.56 -3.64
C THR A 27 -6.31 16.39 -4.03
N PRO A 28 -6.43 17.38 -4.93
CA PRO A 28 -5.33 18.27 -5.27
C PRO A 28 -4.95 19.19 -4.09
N HIS A 29 -3.65 19.45 -3.91
CA HIS A 29 -3.08 20.39 -2.91
C HIS A 29 -3.12 19.99 -1.43
N LEU A 30 -3.67 18.82 -1.09
CA LEU A 30 -3.77 18.39 0.32
C LEU A 30 -2.52 17.66 0.82
N LEU A 31 -1.81 16.97 -0.08
CA LEU A 31 -0.60 16.21 0.22
C LEU A 31 0.64 16.95 -0.30
N PRO A 32 1.81 16.78 0.34
CA PRO A 32 3.05 17.38 -0.13
C PRO A 32 3.37 16.91 -1.55
N GLU A 33 3.24 17.82 -2.51
CA GLU A 33 3.61 17.59 -3.90
C GLU A 33 5.10 17.96 -4.06
N ILE A 34 5.99 16.95 -3.98
CA ILE A 34 7.41 17.15 -4.26
C ILE A 34 7.63 16.80 -5.74
N PHE A 35 8.14 17.76 -6.52
CA PHE A 35 8.32 17.64 -7.98
C PHE A 35 7.06 17.20 -8.74
N GLY A 36 5.87 17.64 -8.30
CA GLY A 36 4.59 17.27 -8.94
C GLY A 36 4.18 15.80 -8.72
N ALA A 37 4.91 15.06 -7.88
CA ALA A 37 4.57 13.69 -7.52
C ALA A 37 3.76 13.63 -6.21
N LYS A 38 2.70 12.83 -6.22
CA LYS A 38 1.85 12.55 -5.05
C LYS A 38 2.01 11.11 -4.56
N PRO A 39 2.04 10.87 -3.24
CA PRO A 39 2.08 9.50 -2.74
C PRO A 39 0.78 8.76 -3.08
N VAL A 40 0.88 7.45 -3.30
CA VAL A 40 -0.29 6.59 -3.54
C VAL A 40 -0.66 5.93 -2.20
N LEU A 41 -1.46 6.62 -1.39
CA LEU A 41 -1.71 6.21 -0.01
C LEU A 41 -2.46 4.87 0.16
N PRO A 42 -3.34 4.41 -0.76
CA PRO A 42 -3.92 3.07 -0.64
C PRO A 42 -2.87 1.96 -0.58
N VAL A 43 -1.72 2.14 -1.26
CA VAL A 43 -0.57 1.22 -1.17
C VAL A 43 -0.03 1.17 0.26
N CYS A 44 0.07 2.32 0.94
CA CYS A 44 0.55 2.38 2.32
C CYS A 44 -0.33 1.57 3.27
N VAL A 45 -1.66 1.70 3.12
CA VAL A 45 -2.63 0.96 3.93
C VAL A 45 -2.51 -0.54 3.67
N ALA A 46 -2.45 -0.95 2.40
CA ALA A 46 -2.36 -2.36 2.02
C ALA A 46 -1.15 -3.05 2.63
N LEU A 47 0.03 -2.41 2.51
CA LEU A 47 1.27 -2.95 3.06
C LEU A 47 1.17 -3.04 4.58
N THR A 48 0.85 -1.93 5.25
CA THR A 48 0.79 -1.89 6.72
C THR A 48 -0.22 -2.85 7.31
N ALA A 49 -1.41 -3.01 6.72
CA ALA A 49 -2.39 -3.99 7.19
C ALA A 49 -1.93 -5.44 6.93
N ALA A 50 -1.24 -5.71 5.82
CA ALA A 50 -0.83 -7.07 5.46
C ALA A 50 0.12 -7.73 6.47
N ILE A 51 0.95 -6.97 7.20
CA ILE A 51 1.86 -7.56 8.20
C ILE A 51 1.15 -7.94 9.51
N PHE A 52 -0.05 -7.41 9.77
CA PHE A 52 -0.81 -7.65 11.00
C PHE A 52 -1.97 -8.62 10.80
N GLU A 53 -2.29 -8.97 9.56
CA GLU A 53 -3.42 -9.83 9.21
C GLU A 53 -2.99 -11.19 8.66
N ARG A 54 -3.94 -12.12 8.65
CA ARG A 54 -3.78 -13.42 8.00
C ARG A 54 -3.72 -13.28 6.48
N GLU A 55 -3.11 -14.26 5.84
CA GLU A 55 -2.86 -14.33 4.40
C GLU A 55 -4.08 -14.00 3.52
N ILE A 56 -5.26 -14.56 3.82
CA ILE A 56 -6.48 -14.32 3.04
C ILE A 56 -7.01 -12.90 3.27
N ALA A 57 -6.99 -12.42 4.51
CA ALA A 57 -7.45 -11.08 4.85
C ALA A 57 -6.52 -10.02 4.23
N ALA A 58 -5.21 -10.20 4.37
CA ALA A 58 -4.18 -9.37 3.74
C ALA A 58 -4.35 -9.32 2.21
N MET A 59 -4.60 -10.46 1.57
CA MET A 59 -4.88 -10.53 0.13
C MET A 59 -6.08 -9.67 -0.27
N LEU A 60 -7.21 -9.77 0.44
CA LEU A 60 -8.42 -9.00 0.13
C LEU A 60 -8.23 -7.49 0.37
N ILE A 61 -7.50 -7.14 1.44
CA ILE A 61 -7.11 -5.75 1.71
C ILE A 61 -6.20 -5.22 0.59
N GLY A 62 -5.21 -6.00 0.16
CA GLY A 62 -4.33 -5.67 -0.95
C GLY A 62 -5.08 -5.50 -2.27
N MET A 63 -6.04 -6.37 -2.57
CA MET A 63 -6.89 -6.30 -3.75
C MET A 63 -7.74 -5.02 -3.76
N THR A 64 -8.46 -4.74 -2.67
CA THR A 64 -9.34 -3.57 -2.56
C THR A 64 -8.55 -2.26 -2.64
N ALA A 65 -7.44 -2.16 -1.91
CA ALA A 65 -6.55 -1.02 -1.98
C ALA A 65 -5.88 -0.87 -3.36
N GLY A 66 -5.54 -1.99 -4.03
CA GLY A 66 -4.95 -1.98 -5.36
C GLY A 66 -5.91 -1.49 -6.44
N ILE A 67 -7.20 -1.84 -6.35
CA ILE A 67 -8.24 -1.29 -7.24
C ILE A 67 -8.30 0.23 -7.10
N LEU A 68 -8.33 0.73 -5.87
CA LEU A 68 -8.36 2.18 -5.62
C LEU A 68 -7.06 2.87 -6.03
N ALA A 69 -5.91 2.21 -5.84
CA ALA A 69 -4.62 2.72 -6.30
C ALA A 69 -4.61 2.87 -7.83
N ASP A 70 -5.08 1.87 -8.57
CA ASP A 70 -5.21 1.93 -10.03
C ASP A 70 -6.14 3.07 -10.48
N ILE A 71 -7.29 3.24 -9.83
CA ILE A 71 -8.22 4.34 -10.13
C ILE A 71 -7.56 5.70 -9.84
N SER A 72 -6.84 5.84 -8.72
CA SER A 72 -6.25 7.12 -8.32
C SER A 72 -5.04 7.54 -9.16
N TYR A 73 -4.27 6.59 -9.69
CA TYR A 73 -2.97 6.87 -10.30
C TYR A 73 -2.87 6.49 -11.77
N THR A 74 -3.31 5.29 -12.14
CA THR A 74 -3.09 4.75 -13.50
C THR A 74 -4.27 5.00 -14.43
N ASN A 75 -5.44 5.37 -13.89
CA ASN A 75 -6.72 5.41 -14.60
C ASN A 75 -7.05 4.08 -15.31
N SER A 76 -6.47 2.96 -14.86
CA SER A 76 -6.58 1.66 -15.50
C SER A 76 -6.43 0.55 -14.46
N ILE A 77 -7.49 -0.22 -14.26
CA ILE A 77 -7.50 -1.33 -13.31
C ILE A 77 -6.58 -2.45 -13.81
N GLY A 78 -5.73 -2.97 -12.93
CA GLY A 78 -5.00 -4.22 -13.14
C GLY A 78 -3.63 -4.25 -12.50
N LEU A 79 -2.78 -3.25 -12.76
CA LEU A 79 -1.37 -3.34 -12.40
C LEU A 79 -1.17 -3.29 -10.89
N PHE A 80 -1.68 -2.28 -10.20
CA PHE A 80 -1.57 -2.20 -8.75
C PHE A 80 -2.45 -3.26 -8.08
N THR A 81 -3.64 -3.53 -8.64
CA THR A 81 -4.56 -4.56 -8.14
C THR A 81 -3.90 -5.92 -8.05
N ILE A 82 -3.36 -6.44 -9.16
CA ILE A 82 -2.78 -7.78 -9.21
C ILE A 82 -1.53 -7.85 -8.33
N THR A 83 -0.63 -6.87 -8.46
CA THR A 83 0.62 -6.89 -7.70
C THR A 83 0.38 -6.79 -6.19
N LEU A 84 -0.50 -5.90 -5.72
CA LEU A 84 -0.80 -5.81 -4.29
C LEU A 84 -1.54 -7.04 -3.77
N THR A 85 -2.44 -7.63 -4.55
CA THR A 85 -3.11 -8.87 -4.15
C THR A 85 -2.10 -9.98 -3.85
N VAL A 86 -1.16 -10.20 -4.79
CA VAL A 86 -0.12 -11.23 -4.64
C VAL A 86 0.84 -10.91 -3.51
N VAL A 87 1.34 -9.68 -3.44
CA VAL A 87 2.33 -9.30 -2.43
C VAL A 87 1.72 -9.32 -1.03
N CYS A 88 0.51 -8.79 -0.83
CA CYS A 88 -0.14 -8.81 0.48
C CYS A 88 -0.47 -10.24 0.92
N PHE A 89 -0.81 -11.17 0.00
CA PHE A 89 -0.93 -12.59 0.33
C PHE A 89 0.39 -13.17 0.85
N ILE A 90 1.49 -12.94 0.12
CA ILE A 90 2.83 -13.44 0.50
C ILE A 90 3.27 -12.84 1.84
N VAL A 91 3.10 -11.53 2.03
CA VAL A 91 3.48 -10.84 3.27
C VAL A 91 2.63 -11.32 4.44
N GLY A 92 1.31 -11.47 4.27
CA GLY A 92 0.45 -12.04 5.30
C GLY A 92 0.88 -13.46 5.66
N TYR A 93 1.15 -14.31 4.67
CA TYR A 93 1.65 -15.66 4.92
C TYR A 93 3.02 -15.66 5.63
N ALA A 94 3.94 -14.79 5.20
CA ALA A 94 5.28 -14.69 5.78
C ALA A 94 5.26 -14.13 7.20
N ALA A 95 4.42 -13.13 7.50
CA ALA A 95 4.29 -12.55 8.84
C ALA A 95 3.73 -13.55 9.86
N ASN A 96 2.89 -14.49 9.41
CA ASN A 96 2.31 -15.51 10.28
C ASN A 96 3.22 -16.74 10.47
N ASN A 97 4.14 -17.02 9.53
CA ASN A 97 4.88 -18.30 9.53
C ASN A 97 6.41 -18.17 9.51
N LEU A 98 6.98 -17.06 9.02
CA LEU A 98 8.40 -16.97 8.65
C LEU A 98 9.12 -15.75 9.25
N ILE A 99 8.44 -14.61 9.35
CA ILE A 99 9.04 -13.31 9.64
C ILE A 99 8.37 -12.70 10.85
N MET A 100 9.17 -12.20 11.80
CA MET A 100 8.66 -11.40 12.91
C MET A 100 8.10 -10.07 12.41
N ALA A 101 6.89 -9.72 12.85
CA ALA A 101 6.19 -8.47 12.53
C ALA A 101 6.81 -7.22 13.20
N ASN A 102 8.09 -6.97 12.90
CA ASN A 102 8.88 -5.88 13.47
C ASN A 102 8.96 -4.68 12.52
N PHE A 103 9.16 -3.49 13.07
CA PHE A 103 9.24 -2.25 12.30
C PHE A 103 10.35 -2.23 11.22
N PRO A 104 11.59 -2.72 11.47
CA PRO A 104 12.62 -2.75 10.42
C PRO A 104 12.28 -3.70 9.27
N ASN A 105 11.75 -4.89 9.58
CA ASN A 105 11.30 -5.85 8.57
C ASN A 105 10.19 -5.25 7.71
N PHE A 106 9.28 -4.52 8.36
CA PHE A 106 8.24 -3.77 7.68
C PHE A 106 8.80 -2.76 6.67
N LEU A 107 9.74 -1.93 7.10
CA LEU A 107 10.33 -0.89 6.24
C LEU A 107 11.03 -1.49 5.02
N LEU A 108 11.74 -2.62 5.20
CA LEU A 108 12.45 -3.30 4.12
C LEU A 108 11.49 -3.85 3.07
N TYR A 109 10.46 -4.60 3.46
CA TYR A 109 9.53 -5.11 2.47
C TYR A 109 8.74 -3.97 1.82
N ALA A 110 8.34 -2.94 2.58
CA ALA A 110 7.64 -1.79 2.02
C ALA A 110 8.50 -1.10 0.94
N ALA A 111 9.80 -0.94 1.19
CA ALA A 111 10.74 -0.39 0.20
C ALA A 111 10.80 -1.25 -1.06
N VAL A 112 10.94 -2.57 -0.90
CA VAL A 112 11.04 -3.53 -2.02
C VAL A 112 9.74 -3.57 -2.82
N THR A 113 8.58 -3.62 -2.15
CA THR A 113 7.28 -3.70 -2.81
C THR A 113 6.94 -2.42 -3.54
N ILE A 114 7.15 -1.25 -2.92
CA ILE A 114 6.94 0.05 -3.58
C ILE A 114 7.92 0.18 -4.76
N GLY A 115 9.18 -0.21 -4.54
CA GLY A 115 10.20 -0.43 -5.56
C GLY A 115 9.66 -1.14 -6.80
N ALA A 116 9.24 -2.38 -6.60
CA ALA A 116 8.74 -3.27 -7.63
C ALA A 116 7.46 -2.76 -8.31
N LEU A 117 6.51 -2.23 -7.54
CA LEU A 117 5.23 -1.70 -8.05
C LEU A 117 5.45 -0.58 -9.06
N PHE A 118 6.22 0.44 -8.67
CA PHE A 118 6.45 1.60 -9.52
C PHE A 118 7.40 1.29 -10.69
N MET A 119 8.36 0.38 -10.50
CA MET A 119 9.19 -0.12 -11.60
C MET A 119 8.37 -0.91 -12.62
N LEU A 120 7.48 -1.80 -12.18
CA LEU A 120 6.59 -2.54 -13.07
C LEU A 120 5.65 -1.59 -13.82
N TYR A 121 5.11 -0.58 -13.13
CA TYR A 121 4.33 0.49 -13.74
C TYR A 121 5.13 1.20 -14.85
N TYR A 122 6.37 1.59 -14.56
CA TYR A 122 7.24 2.26 -15.52
C TYR A 122 7.53 1.40 -16.75
N LEU A 123 7.85 0.12 -16.55
CA LEU A 123 8.10 -0.83 -17.65
C LEU A 123 6.88 -0.95 -18.57
N VAL A 124 5.71 -1.21 -17.98
CA VAL A 124 4.47 -1.45 -18.74
C VAL A 124 3.98 -0.18 -19.45
N ARG A 125 4.15 1.00 -18.85
CA ARG A 125 3.57 2.25 -19.36
C ARG A 125 4.50 3.10 -20.20
N PHE A 126 5.81 3.03 -19.98
CA PHE A 126 6.78 3.88 -20.69
C PHE A 126 7.70 3.08 -21.60
N ILE A 127 8.25 1.96 -21.11
CA ILE A 127 9.24 1.20 -21.87
C ILE A 127 8.61 0.37 -22.98
N ILE A 128 7.58 -0.44 -22.68
CA ILE A 128 6.93 -1.29 -23.70
C ILE A 128 6.31 -0.45 -24.83
N PRO A 129 5.64 0.69 -24.57
CA PRO A 129 5.11 1.54 -25.63
C PRO A 129 6.18 2.38 -26.36
N GLY A 130 7.42 2.42 -25.87
CA GLY A 130 8.51 3.18 -26.49
C GLY A 130 8.34 4.70 -26.40
N LEU A 131 7.87 5.23 -25.27
CA LEU A 131 7.69 6.67 -25.08
C LEU A 131 9.03 7.38 -24.79
N ASP A 132 9.36 8.39 -25.61
CA ASP A 132 10.66 9.10 -25.56
C ASP A 132 10.91 9.87 -24.25
N ASP A 133 9.85 10.31 -23.55
CA ASP A 133 9.95 11.07 -22.29
C ASP A 133 10.11 10.19 -21.03
N GLY A 134 10.23 8.87 -21.19
CA GLY A 134 10.26 7.92 -20.07
C GLY A 134 11.35 8.22 -19.02
N TRP A 135 12.56 8.56 -19.46
CA TRP A 135 13.68 8.83 -18.56
C TRP A 135 13.48 10.07 -17.70
N LEU A 136 12.94 11.15 -18.27
CA LEU A 136 12.65 12.38 -17.55
C LEU A 136 11.52 12.18 -16.53
N TYR A 137 10.48 11.42 -16.92
CA TYR A 137 9.40 11.05 -16.02
C TYR A 137 9.90 10.19 -14.85
N PHE A 138 10.76 9.21 -15.12
CA PHE A 138 11.34 8.32 -14.13
C PHE A 138 12.10 9.11 -13.05
N THR A 139 13.04 9.95 -13.48
CA THR A 139 13.95 10.67 -12.56
C THR A 139 13.25 11.76 -11.76
N ARG A 140 12.32 12.50 -12.38
CA ARG A 140 11.67 13.65 -11.72
C ARG A 140 10.43 13.30 -10.93
N HIS A 141 9.63 12.34 -11.39
CA HIS A 141 8.31 12.08 -10.80
C HIS A 141 8.24 10.70 -10.13
N LEU A 142 8.79 9.65 -10.76
CA LEU A 142 8.64 8.30 -10.23
C LEU A 142 9.44 8.09 -8.95
N ILE A 143 10.71 8.49 -8.92
CA ILE A 143 11.56 8.36 -7.72
C ILE A 143 10.95 9.14 -6.55
N SER A 144 10.54 10.39 -6.78
CA SER A 144 9.89 11.20 -5.74
C SER A 144 8.61 10.55 -5.23
N ARG A 145 7.80 9.97 -6.11
CA ARG A 145 6.58 9.24 -5.74
C ARG A 145 6.87 7.99 -4.89
N MET A 146 7.90 7.23 -5.26
CA MET A 146 8.33 6.04 -4.52
C MET A 146 8.77 6.41 -3.10
N VAL A 147 9.64 7.41 -2.98
CA VAL A 147 10.15 7.88 -1.69
C VAL A 147 9.02 8.44 -0.83
N LEU A 148 8.14 9.27 -1.40
CA LEU A 148 6.99 9.82 -0.68
C LEU A 148 6.04 8.73 -0.20
N THR A 149 5.68 7.78 -1.06
CA THR A 149 4.80 6.66 -0.69
C THR A 149 5.45 5.83 0.42
N TRP A 150 6.75 5.55 0.33
CA TRP A 150 7.48 4.80 1.35
C TRP A 150 7.52 5.53 2.70
N ILE A 151 7.83 6.83 2.73
CA ILE A 151 7.80 7.63 3.96
C ILE A 151 6.39 7.66 4.56
N CYS A 152 5.36 7.80 3.72
CA CYS A 152 3.97 7.77 4.16
C CYS A 152 3.57 6.42 4.76
N THR A 153 4.29 5.33 4.52
CA THR A 153 3.96 4.04 5.18
C THR A 153 4.26 4.05 6.68
N ILE A 154 5.16 4.92 7.16
CA ILE A 154 5.56 5.01 8.57
C ILE A 154 4.40 5.39 9.49
N PRO A 155 3.67 6.51 9.27
CA PRO A 155 2.54 6.86 10.14
C PRO A 155 1.42 5.81 10.08
N PHE A 156 1.15 5.24 8.90
CA PHE A 156 0.16 4.18 8.72
C PHE A 156 0.55 2.90 9.50
N TYR A 157 1.83 2.55 9.57
CA TYR A 157 2.30 1.42 10.37
C TYR A 157 1.95 1.59 11.85
N PHE A 158 2.22 2.76 12.42
CA PHE A 158 1.91 3.03 13.82
C PHE A 158 0.40 3.05 14.10
N LEU A 159 -0.39 3.58 13.16
CA LEU A 159 -1.84 3.59 13.23
C LEU A 159 -2.41 2.16 13.20
N ASN A 160 -1.99 1.34 12.24
CA ASN A 160 -2.45 -0.05 12.12
C ASN A 160 -1.95 -0.94 13.26
N LYS A 161 -0.74 -0.68 13.78
CA LYS A 161 -0.27 -1.31 15.01
C LYS A 161 -1.13 -0.97 16.23
N LEU A 162 -1.60 0.28 16.32
CA LEU A 162 -2.50 0.72 17.40
C LEU A 162 -3.87 0.03 17.27
N ILE A 163 -4.43 -0.01 16.07
CA ILE A 163 -5.70 -0.69 15.77
C ILE A 163 -5.60 -2.17 16.15
N GLN A 164 -4.55 -2.86 15.71
CA GLN A 164 -4.31 -4.26 16.04
C GLN A 164 -4.21 -4.47 17.55
N LYS A 165 -3.41 -3.68 18.25
CA LYS A 165 -3.24 -3.82 19.71
C LYS A 165 -4.53 -3.58 20.49
N ARG A 166 -5.42 -2.72 20.00
CA ARG A 166 -6.70 -2.40 20.66
C ARG A 166 -7.79 -3.42 20.38
N LEU A 167 -7.85 -3.94 19.15
CA LEU A 167 -8.93 -4.81 18.68
C LEU A 167 -8.54 -6.29 18.66
N ASN A 168 -7.27 -6.62 18.87
CA ASN A 168 -6.79 -7.99 18.99
C ASN A 168 -5.60 -8.08 19.96
N PRO A 169 -5.82 -7.86 21.27
CA PRO A 169 -4.75 -7.83 22.26
C PRO A 169 -4.12 -9.20 22.55
N GLU A 170 -4.71 -10.30 22.08
CA GLU A 170 -4.23 -11.67 22.28
C GLU A 170 -3.42 -12.22 21.09
N GLY A 171 -3.27 -11.43 20.01
CA GLY A 171 -2.53 -11.79 18.79
C GLY A 171 -1.15 -11.16 18.67
#